data_AF-A0A3D3HD94-F1
#
_entry.id   AF-A0A3D3HD94-F1
#
_cell.length_a   1.000
_cell.length_b   1.000
_cell.length_c   1.000
_cell.angle_alpha   90.00
_cell.angle_beta   90.00
_cell.angle_gamma   90.00
#
_symmetry.space_group_name_H-M   'P 1'
#
loop_
_entity.id
_entity.type
_entity.pdbx_description
1 polymer ?
#
loop_
_entity_poly.entity_id
_entity_poly.type
_entity_poly.pdbx_seq_one_letter_code
_entity_poly.pdbx_strand_id
1 'polypeptide(L)'
;MMERHNKPNMTCEQLFEYYRNQNSEYASLVKMLPGAAGSLERTCQILEQCQKENKRLFGYYPGIDQRSYDTVPELETMEPIGSIIDGYLYLQRS
;
A
#
# COMPACT_ATOMS: atom_id res chain seq x y z
N MET A 1 20.74 13.04 13.01
CA MET A 1 20.02 11.92 13.66
C MET A 1 18.62 11.89 13.08
N MET A 2 18.30 10.89 12.25
CA MET A 2 16.92 10.73 11.79
C MET A 2 16.13 10.13 12.95
N GLU A 3 15.21 10.90 13.52
CA GLU A 3 14.24 10.43 14.50
C GLU A 3 13.49 9.25 13.86
N ARG A 4 13.81 8.03 14.33
CA ARG A 4 12.97 6.88 14.07
C ARG A 4 11.70 7.13 14.87
N HIS A 5 10.74 7.83 14.27
CA HIS A 5 9.41 7.94 14.81
C HIS A 5 8.90 6.52 15.03
N ASN A 6 8.94 6.11 16.29
CA ASN A 6 8.34 4.90 16.80
C ASN A 6 6.85 5.06 16.48
N LYS A 7 6.42 4.51 15.33
CA LYS A 7 5.02 4.60 14.92
C LYS A 7 4.22 3.94 16.05
N PRO A 8 3.36 4.68 16.76
CA PRO A 8 2.57 4.08 17.83
C PRO A 8 1.80 2.90 17.25
N ASN A 9 1.50 1.89 18.09
CA ASN A 9 0.60 0.79 17.75
C ASN A 9 -0.80 1.36 17.48
N MET A 10 -0.97 1.97 16.31
CA MET A 10 -2.22 2.56 15.86
C MET A 10 -3.14 1.44 15.40
N THR A 11 -4.42 1.56 15.71
CA THR A 11 -5.44 0.68 15.14
C THR A 11 -5.53 0.89 13.63
N CYS A 12 -6.11 -0.06 12.91
CA CYS A 12 -6.40 0.11 11.49
C CYS A 12 -7.07 1.44 11.15
N GLU A 13 -8.12 1.83 11.89
CA GLU A 13 -8.86 3.07 11.66
C GLU A 13 -7.94 4.29 11.81
N GLN A 14 -7.09 4.28 12.84
CA GLN A 14 -6.10 5.34 13.06
C GLN A 14 -5.07 5.39 11.93
N LEU A 15 -4.58 4.26 11.45
CA LEU A 15 -3.65 4.18 10.32
C LEU A 15 -4.30 4.67 9.02
N PHE A 16 -5.52 4.23 8.75
CA PHE A 16 -6.27 4.61 7.57
C PHE A 16 -6.53 6.13 7.57
N GLU A 17 -7.01 6.68 8.69
CA GLU A 17 -7.21 8.12 8.85
C GLU A 17 -5.90 8.92 8.79
N TYR A 18 -4.84 8.41 9.41
CA TYR A 18 -3.53 9.05 9.38
C TYR A 18 -2.99 9.17 7.95
N TYR A 19 -3.03 8.09 7.17
CA TYR A 19 -2.50 8.11 5.81
C TYR A 19 -3.42 8.80 4.82
N ARG A 20 -4.74 8.60 4.87
CA ARG A 20 -5.66 9.22 3.89
C ARG A 20 -5.66 10.75 3.95
N ASN A 21 -5.33 11.33 5.11
CA ASN A 21 -5.29 12.77 5.32
C ASN A 21 -3.94 13.39 4.94
N GLN A 22 -2.96 12.58 4.54
CA GLN A 22 -1.71 13.07 3.97
C GLN A 22 -1.87 13.40 2.49
N ASN A 23 -1.06 14.35 2.02
CA ASN A 23 -0.93 14.65 0.61
C ASN A 23 0.30 13.94 0.04
N SER A 24 0.22 12.61 -0.07
CA SER A 24 1.28 11.76 -0.61
C SER A 24 0.72 10.70 -1.56
N GLU A 25 1.56 10.16 -2.44
CA GLU A 25 1.20 9.05 -3.32
C GLU A 25 0.70 7.84 -2.51
N TYR A 26 1.38 7.54 -1.41
CA TYR A 26 0.97 6.48 -0.49
C TYR A 26 -0.44 6.70 0.08
N ALA A 27 -0.80 7.94 0.39
CA ALA A 27 -2.16 8.29 0.84
C ALA A 27 -3.21 7.95 -0.22
N SER A 28 -2.91 8.19 -1.50
CA SER A 28 -3.79 7.81 -2.61
C SER A 28 -3.96 6.29 -2.68
N LEU A 29 -2.89 5.52 -2.57
CA LEU A 29 -2.95 4.05 -2.53
C LEU A 29 -3.80 3.55 -1.34
N VAL A 30 -3.63 4.13 -0.15
CA VAL A 30 -4.44 3.79 1.03
C VAL A 30 -5.92 4.07 0.79
N LYS A 31 -6.29 5.17 0.11
CA LYS A 31 -7.69 5.47 -0.23
C LYS A 31 -8.32 4.44 -1.17
N MET A 32 -7.52 3.83 -2.04
CA MET A 32 -7.98 2.80 -2.99
C MET A 32 -7.97 1.38 -2.39
N LEU A 33 -7.23 1.16 -1.31
CA LEU A 33 -7.08 -0.14 -0.66
C LEU A 33 -8.41 -0.84 -0.32
N PRO A 34 -9.46 -0.17 0.19
CA PRO A 34 -10.75 -0.82 0.44
C PRO A 34 -11.38 -1.46 -0.79
N GLY A 35 -11.22 -0.81 -1.96
CA GLY A 35 -11.71 -1.35 -3.23
C GLY A 35 -10.94 -2.59 -3.67
N ALA A 36 -9.61 -2.58 -3.53
CA ALA A 36 -8.77 -3.72 -3.89
C ALA A 36 -8.89 -4.89 -2.91
N ALA A 37 -9.02 -4.61 -1.62
CA ALA A 37 -9.12 -5.62 -0.57
C ALA A 37 -10.50 -6.27 -0.47
N GLY A 38 -11.55 -5.65 -1.04
CA GLY A 38 -12.92 -6.16 -1.06
C GLY A 38 -13.68 -6.07 0.26
N SER A 39 -13.01 -5.80 1.38
CA SER A 39 -13.64 -5.56 2.68
C SER A 39 -12.80 -4.65 3.58
N LEU A 40 -13.46 -4.02 4.55
CA LEU A 40 -12.79 -3.21 5.56
C LEU A 40 -11.89 -4.06 6.47
N GLU A 41 -12.34 -5.26 6.84
CA GLU A 41 -11.55 -6.20 7.66
C GLU A 41 -10.22 -6.54 6.97
N ARG A 42 -10.26 -6.87 5.68
CA ARG A 42 -9.05 -7.19 4.92
C ARG A 42 -8.15 -5.97 4.75
N THR A 43 -8.73 -4.79 4.53
CA THR A 43 -8.00 -3.51 4.51
C THR A 43 -7.22 -3.30 5.79
N CYS A 44 -7.85 -3.56 6.93
CA CYS A 44 -7.23 -3.43 8.24
C CYS A 44 -6.06 -4.39 8.45
N GLN A 45 -6.27 -5.67 8.11
CA GLN A 45 -5.20 -6.67 8.17
C GLN A 45 -3.98 -6.23 7.34
N ILE A 46 -4.20 -5.71 6.14
CA ILE A 46 -3.13 -5.26 5.24
C ILE A 46 -2.38 -4.05 5.81
N LEU A 47 -3.08 -3.04 6.33
CA LEU A 47 -2.42 -1.86 6.91
C LEU A 47 -1.60 -2.20 8.16
N GLU A 48 -2.12 -3.07 9.01
CA GLU A 48 -1.37 -3.58 10.16
C GLU A 48 -0.16 -4.40 9.72
N GLN A 49 -0.31 -5.23 8.69
CA GLN A 49 0.79 -5.99 8.11
C GLN A 49 1.88 -5.06 7.58
N CYS A 50 1.52 -4.00 6.87
CA CYS A 50 2.46 -2.97 6.42
C CYS A 50 3.28 -2.39 7.59
N GLN A 51 2.64 -2.10 8.72
CA GLN A 51 3.34 -1.58 9.90
C GLN A 51 4.21 -2.64 10.58
N LYS A 52 3.67 -3.84 10.81
CA LYS A 52 4.34 -4.93 11.56
C LYS A 52 5.51 -5.54 10.80
N GLU A 53 5.36 -5.70 9.49
CA GLU A 53 6.33 -6.38 8.61
C GLU A 53 7.20 -5.42 7.80
N ASN A 54 7.09 -4.11 8.04
CA ASN A 54 7.76 -3.06 7.25
C ASN A 54 7.52 -3.22 5.73
N LYS A 55 6.27 -3.51 5.37
CA LYS A 55 5.79 -3.54 3.98
C LYS A 55 5.13 -2.24 3.60
N ARG A 56 5.02 -1.99 2.29
CA ARG A 56 4.32 -0.83 1.72
C ARG A 56 3.41 -1.27 0.57
N LEU A 57 2.33 -0.53 0.43
CA LEU A 57 1.47 -0.56 -0.75
C LEU A 57 2.25 -0.09 -1.98
N PHE A 58 2.07 -0.82 -3.06
CA PHE A 58 2.62 -0.51 -4.37
C PHE A 58 1.49 -0.54 -5.41
N GLY A 59 1.37 0.51 -6.21
CA GLY A 59 0.38 0.62 -7.29
C GLY A 59 1.01 0.37 -8.65
N TYR A 60 0.49 -0.60 -9.39
CA TYR A 60 0.89 -0.90 -10.76
C TYR A 60 -0.18 -0.45 -11.74
N TYR A 61 0.16 0.47 -12.63
CA TYR A 61 -0.75 1.04 -13.64
C TYR A 61 -0.25 0.72 -15.05
N PRO A 62 -0.77 -0.35 -15.69
CA PRO A 62 -0.36 -0.71 -17.04
C PRO A 62 -0.65 0.43 -18.01
N GLY A 63 0.39 0.91 -18.69
CA GLY A 63 0.27 1.89 -19.79
C GLY A 63 0.41 3.36 -19.42
N ILE A 64 0.59 3.73 -18.14
CA ILE A 64 0.70 5.14 -17.73
C ILE A 64 2.16 5.66 -17.66
N ASP A 65 3.18 4.79 -17.61
CA ASP A 65 4.56 5.25 -17.81
C ASP A 65 5.51 4.12 -18.28
N GLN A 66 6.37 4.43 -19.25
CA GLN A 66 7.46 3.57 -19.76
C GLN A 66 8.71 3.60 -18.86
N ARG A 67 8.63 4.25 -17.70
CA ARG A 67 9.73 4.32 -16.75
C ARG A 67 9.46 3.42 -15.55
N SER A 68 10.16 2.28 -15.60
CA SER A 68 10.76 1.58 -14.45
C SER A 68 10.08 0.31 -13.92
N TYR A 69 9.29 -0.41 -14.72
CA TYR A 69 8.97 -1.82 -14.40
C TYR A 69 9.02 -2.70 -15.65
N ASP A 70 10.15 -2.66 -16.36
CA ASP A 70 10.49 -3.62 -17.42
C ASP A 70 10.85 -5.02 -16.88
N THR A 71 10.58 -5.31 -15.60
CA THR A 71 10.75 -6.65 -15.06
C THR A 71 9.49 -7.10 -14.32
N VAL A 72 8.61 -7.77 -15.06
CA VAL A 72 7.71 -8.83 -14.55
C VAL A 72 8.31 -9.60 -13.35
N PRO A 73 9.62 -9.95 -13.32
CA PRO A 73 10.29 -10.51 -12.14
C PRO A 73 10.08 -9.78 -10.81
N GLU A 74 9.99 -8.45 -10.77
CA GLU A 74 9.84 -7.72 -9.51
C GLU A 74 8.41 -7.86 -8.97
N LEU A 75 7.40 -7.81 -9.84
CA LEU A 75 6.01 -8.05 -9.47
C LEU A 75 5.80 -9.49 -8.95
N GLU A 76 6.53 -10.48 -9.49
CA GLU A 76 6.50 -11.87 -9.00
C GLU A 76 6.98 -12.01 -7.55
N THR A 77 7.78 -11.07 -7.06
CA THR A 77 8.23 -11.05 -5.66
C THR A 77 7.28 -10.31 -4.72
N MET A 78 6.28 -9.62 -5.25
CA MET A 78 5.31 -8.85 -4.48
C MET A 78 4.06 -9.67 -4.18
N GLU A 79 3.42 -9.38 -3.04
CA GLU A 79 2.18 -10.07 -2.67
C GLU A 79 0.97 -9.33 -3.27
N PRO A 80 0.14 -9.99 -4.10
CA PRO A 80 -1.01 -9.33 -4.71
C PRO A 80 -2.10 -9.04 -3.67
N ILE A 81 -2.69 -7.85 -3.75
CA ILE A 81 -3.87 -7.46 -2.95
C ILE A 81 -5.13 -7.59 -3.79
N GLY A 82 -5.19 -6.88 -4.92
CA GLY A 82 -6.37 -6.82 -5.77
C GLY A 82 -6.31 -5.68 -6.79
N SER A 83 -7.36 -5.57 -7.61
CA SER A 83 -7.47 -4.55 -8.65
C SER A 83 -7.88 -3.18 -8.07
N ILE A 84 -7.36 -2.12 -8.67
CA ILE A 84 -7.80 -0.74 -8.49
C ILE A 84 -8.22 -0.16 -9.84
N ILE A 85 -8.71 1.09 -9.85
CA ILE A 85 -9.00 1.80 -11.09
C ILE A 85 -7.71 1.88 -11.91
N ASP A 86 -7.77 1.40 -13.14
CA ASP A 86 -6.68 1.39 -14.12
C ASP A 86 -5.41 0.64 -13.68
N GLY A 87 -5.50 -0.29 -12.71
CA GLY A 87 -4.31 -0.97 -12.22
C GLY A 87 -4.54 -2.04 -11.14
N TYR A 88 -3.47 -2.35 -10.42
CA TYR A 88 -3.43 -3.35 -9.36
C TYR A 88 -2.64 -2.85 -8.15
N LEU A 89 -3.03 -3.30 -6.96
CA LEU A 89 -2.30 -3.07 -5.71
C LEU A 89 -1.57 -4.33 -5.26
N TYR A 90 -0.36 -4.11 -4.76
CA TYR A 90 0.53 -5.13 -4.22
C TYR A 90 1.12 -4.68 -2.87
N LEU A 91 1.68 -5.64 -2.13
CA LEU A 91 2.59 -5.39 -1.03
C LEU A 91 4.03 -5.64 -1.45
N GLN A 92 4.87 -4.65 -1.21
CA GLN A 92 6.31 -4.69 -1.43
C GLN A 92 7.03 -4.58 -0.07
N ARG A 93 8.07 -5.39 0.14
CA ARG A 93 8.97 -5.23 1.29
C ARG A 93 9.80 -3.95 1.10
N SER A 94 9.84 -3.10 2.12
CA SER A 94 10.69 -1.88 2.16
C SER A 94 12.10 -2.14 2.63
#